data_AF-A0A8J7KBC0-F1
#
_entry.id   AF-A0A8J7KBC0-F1
#
_cell.length_a   1.000
_cell.length_b   1.000
_cell.length_c   1.000
_cell.angle_alpha   90.00
_cell.angle_beta   90.00
_cell.angle_gamma   90.00
#
_symmetry.space_group_name_H-M   'P 1'
#
loop_
_entity.id
_entity.type
_entity.pdbx_description
1 polymer ?
#
loop_
_entity_poly.entity_id
_entity_poly.type
_entity_poly.pdbx_seq_one_letter_code
_entity_poly.pdbx_strand_id
1 'polypeptide(L)'
;MHNIEVKNKIKILCEFFSYKITYENDILRIFNPKNEISIKQTNKNQYLIIYNTNNSYDEIEVYENEVFDALINIIYRIDLEKIELNEFETITLEILKEFEYSDKHKLEDTLEKIIKQNIENKNIGGNRILHKYYKGYLILMDDLNGCLKSNVIKL
;
A
#
# COMPACT_ATOMS: atom_id res chain seq x y z
N MET A 1 20.56 -1.21 -6.32
CA MET A 1 19.71 -0.03 -6.62
C MET A 1 18.19 -0.30 -6.53
N HIS A 2 17.69 -1.54 -6.50
CA HIS A 2 16.23 -1.82 -6.43
C HIS A 2 15.50 -1.46 -5.12
N ASN A 3 16.20 -1.35 -3.97
CA ASN A 3 15.53 -1.19 -2.67
C ASN A 3 14.98 0.24 -2.42
N ILE A 4 15.54 1.28 -3.06
CA ILE A 4 15.16 2.68 -2.77
C ILE A 4 13.70 2.96 -3.15
N GLU A 5 13.21 2.36 -4.23
CA GLU A 5 11.85 2.62 -4.71
C GLU A 5 10.78 2.07 -3.76
N VAL A 6 10.92 0.82 -3.33
CA VAL A 6 9.99 0.18 -2.37
C VAL A 6 9.98 0.94 -1.05
N LYS A 7 11.15 1.28 -0.51
CA LYS A 7 11.27 2.10 0.71
C LYS A 7 10.57 3.44 0.58
N ASN A 8 10.70 4.11 -0.56
CA ASN A 8 10.02 5.38 -0.81
C ASN A 8 8.50 5.20 -0.88
N LYS A 9 8.01 4.17 -1.58
CA LYS A 9 6.57 3.86 -1.63
C LYS A 9 6.02 3.54 -0.24
N ILE A 10 6.73 2.77 0.58
CA ILE A 10 6.37 2.50 1.98
C ILE A 10 6.29 3.81 2.77
N LYS A 11 7.31 4.68 2.67
CA LYS A 11 7.31 5.97 3.36
C LYS A 11 6.07 6.82 3.00
N ILE A 12 5.74 6.89 1.71
CA ILE A 12 4.56 7.61 1.21
C ILE A 12 3.26 7.01 1.76
N LEU A 13 3.15 5.68 1.78
CA LEU A 13 2.00 4.97 2.34
C LEU A 13 1.85 5.25 3.84
N CYS A 14 2.95 5.16 4.61
CA CYS A 14 2.95 5.46 6.04
C CYS A 14 2.55 6.91 6.31
N GLU A 15 3.09 7.86 5.54
CA GLU A 15 2.73 9.27 5.67
C GLU A 15 1.23 9.49 5.41
N PHE A 16 0.70 8.86 4.35
CA PHE A 16 -0.72 8.91 4.01
C PHE A 16 -1.61 8.43 5.17
N PHE A 17 -1.22 7.34 5.85
CA PHE A 17 -1.95 6.79 7.00
C PHE A 17 -1.52 7.36 8.36
N SER A 18 -0.72 8.44 8.38
CA SER A 18 -0.23 9.08 9.61
C SER A 18 0.56 8.14 10.55
N TYR A 19 1.30 7.20 9.97
CA TYR A 19 2.27 6.37 10.69
C TYR A 19 3.62 7.06 10.77
N LYS A 20 4.30 6.88 11.91
CA LYS A 20 5.70 7.24 12.06
C LYS A 20 6.58 6.15 11.46
N ILE A 21 7.73 6.56 10.94
CA ILE A 21 8.71 5.67 10.33
C ILE A 21 10.10 5.95 10.88
N THR A 22 10.84 4.90 11.26
CA THR A 22 12.26 4.99 11.58
C THR A 22 13.03 3.91 10.82
N TYR A 23 14.33 4.12 10.65
CA TYR A 23 15.20 3.19 9.94
C TYR A 23 16.40 2.86 10.83
N GLU A 24 16.53 1.60 11.22
CA GLU A 24 17.57 1.12 12.11
C GLU A 24 18.09 -0.23 11.61
N ASN A 25 19.41 -0.35 11.39
CA ASN A 25 20.06 -1.61 11.03
C ASN A 25 19.39 -2.36 9.86
N ASP A 26 19.07 -1.64 8.79
CA ASP A 26 18.36 -2.16 7.61
C ASP A 26 16.92 -2.65 7.83
N ILE A 27 16.35 -2.32 8.99
CA ILE A 27 14.97 -2.58 9.34
C ILE A 27 14.22 -1.25 9.30
N LEU A 28 13.11 -1.25 8.56
CA LEU A 28 12.17 -0.15 8.51
C LEU A 28 11.10 -0.42 9.58
N ARG A 29 11.03 0.45 10.59
CA ARG A 29 10.02 0.37 11.65
C ARG A 29 8.91 1.36 11.38
N ILE A 30 7.68 0.90 11.41
CA ILE A 30 6.47 1.66 11.14
C ILE A 30 5.58 1.54 12.38
N PHE A 31 5.12 2.65 12.93
CA PHE A 31 4.31 2.59 14.15
C PHE A 31 3.34 3.76 14.29
N ASN A 32 2.24 3.47 14.98
CA ASN A 32 1.30 4.45 15.53
C ASN A 32 0.85 3.94 16.91
N PRO A 33 -0.12 4.58 17.61
CA PRO A 33 -0.56 4.11 18.92
C PRO A 33 -1.18 2.69 18.94
N LYS A 34 -1.60 2.14 17.80
CA LYS A 34 -2.26 0.83 17.66
C LYS A 34 -1.31 -0.26 17.14
N ASN A 35 -0.53 0.08 16.11
CA ASN A 35 0.22 -0.86 15.29
C ASN A 35 1.72 -0.59 15.42
N GLU A 36 2.49 -1.67 15.53
CA GLU A 36 3.95 -1.69 15.44
C GLU A 36 4.34 -2.74 14.41
N ILE A 37 5.07 -2.32 13.38
CA ILE A 37 5.43 -3.13 12.22
C ILE A 37 6.92 -2.93 11.95
N SER A 38 7.63 -4.02 11.68
CA SER A 38 9.01 -4.03 11.23
C SER A 38 9.11 -4.72 9.88
N ILE A 39 9.79 -4.09 8.93
CA ILE A 39 10.02 -4.63 7.60
C ILE A 39 11.52 -4.76 7.37
N LYS A 40 11.94 -5.97 6.99
CA LYS A 40 13.32 -6.26 6.63
C LYS A 40 13.35 -6.94 5.27
N GLN A 41 14.20 -6.46 4.37
CA GLN A 41 14.44 -7.18 3.11
C GLN A 41 15.27 -8.44 3.42
N THR A 42 14.77 -9.63 3.07
CA THR A 42 15.47 -10.90 3.28
C THR A 42 16.32 -11.26 2.07
N ASN A 43 15.77 -11.09 0.85
CA ASN A 43 16.43 -11.31 -0.43
C ASN A 43 16.05 -10.22 -1.44
N LYS A 44 16.58 -10.28 -2.67
CA LYS A 44 16.39 -9.26 -3.72
C LYS A 44 14.92 -8.83 -3.92
N ASN A 45 13.99 -9.78 -3.84
CA ASN A 45 12.56 -9.55 -4.09
C ASN A 45 11.66 -10.02 -2.93
N GLN A 46 12.23 -10.27 -1.74
CA GLN A 46 11.49 -10.81 -0.60
C GLN A 46 11.68 -9.95 0.64
N TYR A 47 10.63 -9.86 1.43
CA TYR A 47 10.56 -9.05 2.63
C TYR A 47 9.95 -9.86 3.76
N LEU A 48 10.56 -9.77 4.94
CA LEU A 48 9.98 -10.23 6.19
C LEU A 48 9.25 -9.05 6.84
N ILE A 49 7.97 -9.22 7.12
CA ILE A 49 7.13 -8.26 7.84
C ILE A 49 6.78 -8.88 9.19
N ILE A 50 7.18 -8.22 10.27
CA ILE A 50 6.86 -8.58 11.65
C ILE A 50 5.91 -7.53 12.19
N TYR A 51 4.78 -7.92 12.77
CA TYR A 51 3.75 -6.98 13.22
C TYR A 51 3.09 -7.45 14.52
N ASN A 52 2.65 -6.50 15.34
CA ASN A 52 1.99 -6.80 16.62
C ASN A 52 0.59 -7.42 16.38
N THR A 53 0.14 -8.26 17.30
CA THR A 53 -1.20 -8.85 17.36
C THR A 53 -1.77 -8.70 18.77
N ASN A 54 -3.01 -9.13 19.01
CA ASN A 54 -3.64 -9.08 20.33
C ASN A 54 -2.86 -9.86 21.40
N ASN A 55 -2.15 -10.92 21.00
CA ASN A 55 -1.52 -11.86 21.94
C ASN A 55 0.03 -11.87 21.88
N SER A 56 0.63 -11.38 20.79
CA SER A 56 2.09 -11.42 20.56
C SER A 56 2.48 -10.58 19.34
N TYR A 57 3.61 -10.90 18.70
CA TYR A 57 3.90 -10.54 17.32
C TYR A 57 3.65 -11.74 16.40
N ASP A 58 3.39 -11.46 15.13
CA ASP A 58 3.33 -12.43 14.05
C ASP A 58 4.30 -12.01 12.93
N GLU A 59 4.69 -12.96 12.09
CA GLU A 59 5.64 -12.72 11.01
C GLU A 59 5.16 -13.36 9.71
N ILE A 60 5.38 -12.67 8.60
CA ILE A 60 5.06 -13.14 7.26
C ILE A 60 6.21 -12.80 6.31
N GLU A 61 6.56 -13.74 5.44
CA GLU A 61 7.49 -13.50 4.33
C GLU A 61 6.67 -13.29 3.05
N VAL A 62 6.95 -12.19 2.35
CA VAL A 62 6.19 -11.76 1.18
C VAL A 62 7.12 -11.37 0.04
N TYR A 63 6.64 -11.49 -1.20
CA TYR A 63 7.33 -10.94 -2.34
C TYR A 63 7.14 -9.42 -2.44
N GLU A 64 8.02 -8.74 -3.17
CA GLU A 64 7.98 -7.28 -3.35
C GLU A 64 6.60 -6.76 -3.79
N ASN A 65 5.91 -7.48 -4.68
CA ASN A 65 4.59 -7.11 -5.18
C ASN A 65 3.45 -7.31 -4.17
N GLU A 66 3.73 -7.92 -3.02
CA GLU A 66 2.77 -8.23 -1.96
C GLU A 66 2.98 -7.36 -0.72
N VAL A 67 4.10 -6.64 -0.64
CA VAL A 67 4.45 -5.77 0.50
C VAL A 67 3.33 -4.77 0.79
N PHE A 68 2.80 -4.12 -0.25
CA PHE A 68 1.77 -3.09 -0.06
C PHE A 68 0.43 -3.67 0.37
N ASP A 69 0.06 -4.83 -0.15
CA ASP A 69 -1.14 -5.55 0.27
C ASP A 69 -1.06 -5.93 1.74
N ALA A 70 0.03 -6.59 2.15
CA ALA A 70 0.27 -6.95 3.54
C ALA A 70 0.22 -5.74 4.47
N LEU A 71 0.88 -4.63 4.11
CA LEU A 71 0.86 -3.42 4.92
C LEU A 71 -0.53 -2.80 5.02
N ILE A 72 -1.27 -2.73 3.93
CA ILE A 72 -2.63 -2.17 3.92
C ILE A 72 -3.54 -3.04 4.79
N ASN A 73 -3.45 -4.36 4.71
CA ASN A 73 -4.22 -5.28 5.57
C ASN A 73 -3.89 -5.08 7.06
N ILE A 74 -2.60 -4.92 7.41
CA ILE A 74 -2.20 -4.64 8.80
C ILE A 74 -2.67 -3.25 9.27
N ILE A 75 -2.71 -2.27 8.37
CA ILE A 75 -3.15 -0.91 8.67
C ILE A 75 -4.66 -0.83 8.88
N TYR A 76 -5.44 -1.56 8.06
CA TYR A 76 -6.90 -1.48 8.04
C TYR A 76 -7.63 -2.47 8.95
N ARG A 77 -6.94 -3.49 9.50
CA ARG A 77 -7.55 -4.43 10.43
C ARG A 77 -8.27 -3.73 11.58
N ILE A 78 -9.46 -4.22 11.91
CA ILE A 78 -10.29 -3.67 12.99
C ILE A 78 -9.67 -4.01 14.34
N ASP A 79 -9.26 -5.26 14.51
CA ASP A 79 -8.56 -5.76 15.70
C ASP A 79 -7.12 -6.13 15.36
N LEU A 80 -6.26 -6.34 16.38
CA LEU A 80 -4.88 -6.77 16.17
C LEU A 80 -4.81 -8.28 15.84
N GLU A 81 -5.62 -8.72 14.89
CA GLU A 81 -5.63 -10.09 14.40
C GLU A 81 -4.50 -10.33 13.39
N LYS A 82 -4.24 -11.61 13.11
CA LYS A 82 -3.31 -12.01 12.06
C LYS A 82 -3.91 -11.64 10.70
N ILE A 83 -3.07 -11.23 9.77
CA ILE A 83 -3.51 -11.00 8.40
C ILE A 83 -3.36 -12.27 7.57
N GLU A 84 -4.25 -12.45 6.61
CA GLU A 84 -4.12 -13.46 5.57
C GLU A 84 -3.58 -12.78 4.31
N LEU A 85 -2.63 -13.44 3.66
CA LEU A 85 -2.15 -12.99 2.37
C LEU A 85 -3.19 -13.34 1.32
N ASN A 86 -3.52 -12.36 0.50
CA ASN A 86 -4.40 -12.56 -0.63
C ASN A 86 -3.66 -13.41 -1.69
N GLU A 87 -4.34 -14.35 -2.38
CA GLU A 87 -3.75 -15.14 -3.48
C GLU A 87 -4.02 -14.55 -4.87
N PHE A 88 -4.87 -13.53 -4.94
CA PHE A 88 -5.30 -12.88 -6.17
C PHE A 88 -4.24 -11.93 -6.74
N GLU A 89 -4.55 -11.36 -7.92
CA GLU A 89 -3.66 -10.47 -8.64
C GLU A 89 -3.52 -9.09 -7.98
N THR A 90 -2.36 -8.46 -8.16
CA THR A 90 -2.09 -7.09 -7.72
C THR A 90 -2.78 -6.09 -8.61
N ILE A 91 -3.48 -5.13 -8.01
CA ILE A 91 -4.15 -4.06 -8.74
C ILE A 91 -3.12 -3.27 -9.56
N THR A 92 -3.32 -3.24 -10.87
CA THR A 92 -2.59 -2.40 -11.83
C THR A 92 -3.47 -1.24 -12.31
N LEU A 93 -2.91 -0.33 -13.12
CA LEU A 93 -3.69 0.72 -13.75
C LEU A 93 -4.70 0.15 -14.75
N GLU A 94 -4.36 -0.94 -15.43
CA GLU A 94 -5.25 -1.65 -16.35
C GLU A 94 -6.46 -2.22 -15.59
N ILE A 95 -6.21 -2.95 -14.50
CA ILE A 95 -7.26 -3.50 -13.63
C ILE A 95 -8.13 -2.37 -13.07
N LEU A 96 -7.51 -1.30 -12.57
CA LEU A 96 -8.27 -0.14 -12.08
C LEU A 96 -9.21 0.43 -13.15
N LYS A 97 -8.74 0.59 -14.39
CA LYS A 97 -9.57 1.10 -15.47
C LYS A 97 -10.72 0.15 -15.79
N GLU A 98 -10.45 -1.15 -15.85
CA GLU A 98 -11.46 -2.15 -16.13
C GLU A 98 -12.59 -2.17 -15.08
N PHE A 99 -12.26 -2.02 -13.80
CA PHE A 99 -13.25 -2.04 -12.72
C PHE A 99 -13.95 -0.70 -12.49
N GLU A 100 -13.25 0.43 -12.62
CA GLU A 100 -13.76 1.76 -12.19
C GLU A 100 -14.08 2.72 -13.33
N TYR A 101 -13.55 2.49 -14.54
CA TYR A 101 -13.60 3.45 -15.64
C TYR A 101 -14.10 2.82 -16.94
N SER A 102 -15.39 3.02 -17.21
CA SER A 102 -15.97 2.65 -18.52
C SER A 102 -15.35 3.43 -19.69
N ASP A 103 -14.88 4.66 -19.44
CA ASP A 103 -14.09 5.45 -20.38
C ASP A 103 -12.62 5.43 -19.95
N LYS A 104 -11.79 4.80 -20.78
CA LYS A 104 -10.37 4.57 -20.51
C LYS A 104 -9.57 5.86 -20.34
N HIS A 105 -10.00 7.01 -20.87
CA HIS A 105 -9.25 8.27 -20.77
C HIS A 105 -9.58 9.08 -19.53
N LYS A 106 -10.69 8.78 -18.86
CA LYS A 106 -11.20 9.59 -17.75
C LYS A 106 -10.27 9.56 -16.52
N LEU A 107 -9.57 8.45 -16.29
CA LEU A 107 -8.58 8.36 -15.22
C LEU A 107 -7.39 9.27 -15.52
N GLU A 108 -6.81 9.18 -16.72
CA GLU A 108 -5.68 9.98 -17.18
C GLU A 108 -5.99 11.47 -17.11
N ASP A 109 -7.14 11.89 -17.63
CA ASP A 109 -7.58 13.28 -17.56
C ASP A 109 -7.70 13.77 -16.11
N THR A 110 -8.14 12.90 -15.21
CA THR A 110 -8.27 13.21 -13.79
C THR A 110 -6.89 13.36 -13.14
N LEU A 111 -5.98 12.43 -13.40
CA LEU A 111 -4.60 12.46 -12.90
C LEU A 111 -3.84 13.68 -13.44
N GLU A 112 -3.96 13.98 -14.73
CA GLU A 112 -3.37 15.17 -15.34
C GLU A 112 -3.85 16.45 -14.68
N LYS A 113 -5.16 16.58 -14.42
CA LYS A 113 -5.71 17.76 -13.74
C LYS A 113 -5.15 17.90 -12.33
N ILE A 114 -5.05 16.80 -11.58
CA ILE A 114 -4.48 16.78 -10.23
C ILE A 114 -3.03 17.26 -10.25
N ILE A 115 -2.23 16.71 -11.16
CA ILE A 115 -0.81 17.04 -11.31
C ILE A 115 -0.64 18.50 -11.74
N LYS A 116 -1.36 18.97 -12.77
CA LYS A 116 -1.30 20.36 -13.24
C LYS A 116 -1.71 21.38 -12.17
N GLN A 117 -2.61 20.99 -11.27
CA GLN A 117 -3.07 21.84 -10.16
C GLN A 117 -2.16 21.76 -8.92
N ASN A 118 -1.07 20.97 -8.96
CA ASN A 118 -0.18 20.72 -7.81
C ASN A 118 -0.95 20.26 -6.55
N ILE A 119 -2.01 19.46 -6.74
CA ILE A 119 -2.75 18.90 -5.62
C ILE A 119 -1.93 17.77 -5.02
N GLU A 120 -1.56 17.86 -3.74
CA GLU A 120 -0.74 16.83 -3.09
C GLU A 120 -1.54 15.65 -2.54
N ASN A 121 -2.83 15.82 -2.24
CA ASN A 121 -3.67 14.77 -1.68
C ASN A 121 -5.09 14.90 -2.23
N LYS A 122 -5.61 13.83 -2.84
CA LYS A 122 -6.98 13.78 -3.33
C LYS A 122 -7.54 12.38 -3.30
N ASN A 123 -8.72 12.24 -2.71
CA ASN A 123 -9.56 11.08 -2.96
C ASN A 123 -10.14 11.17 -4.38
N ILE A 124 -9.79 10.22 -5.25
CA ILE A 124 -10.28 10.20 -6.63
C ILE A 124 -11.64 9.49 -6.68
N GLY A 125 -11.76 8.39 -5.94
CA GLY A 125 -13.00 7.62 -5.84
C GLY A 125 -12.72 6.13 -5.75
N GLY A 126 -13.66 5.35 -6.26
CA GLY A 126 -13.63 3.89 -6.23
C GLY A 126 -14.92 3.32 -5.66
N ASN A 127 -15.50 2.34 -6.34
CA ASN A 127 -16.61 1.53 -5.84
C ASN A 127 -16.14 0.13 -5.44
N ARG A 128 -15.28 -0.49 -6.25
CA ARG A 128 -14.64 -1.79 -6.01
C ARG A 128 -13.18 -1.61 -5.60
N ILE A 129 -12.48 -0.71 -6.28
CA ILE A 129 -11.08 -0.38 -6.03
C ILE A 129 -11.03 1.07 -5.56
N LEU A 130 -10.83 1.27 -4.26
CA LEU A 130 -10.57 2.59 -3.71
C LEU A 130 -9.22 3.08 -4.21
N HIS A 131 -9.20 4.28 -4.79
CA HIS A 131 -7.98 4.84 -5.35
C HIS A 131 -7.82 6.32 -4.96
N LYS A 132 -6.66 6.62 -4.39
CA LYS A 132 -6.33 7.94 -3.86
C LYS A 132 -5.00 8.41 -4.40
N TYR A 133 -4.95 9.69 -4.75
CA TYR A 133 -3.70 10.35 -5.11
C TYR A 133 -3.04 10.93 -3.86
N TYR A 134 -1.74 10.69 -3.70
CA TYR A 134 -0.93 11.29 -2.66
C TYR A 134 0.51 11.52 -3.15
N LYS A 135 0.93 12.79 -3.23
CA LYS A 135 2.30 13.24 -3.55
C LYS A 135 2.95 12.55 -4.75
N GLY A 136 2.22 12.41 -5.86
CA GLY A 136 2.70 11.74 -7.07
C GLY A 136 2.58 10.22 -7.05
N TYR A 137 1.86 9.67 -6.08
CA TYR A 137 1.58 8.24 -5.99
C TYR A 137 0.07 8.00 -6.03
N LEU A 138 -0.30 6.87 -6.60
CA LEU A 138 -1.65 6.33 -6.58
C LEU A 138 -1.68 5.16 -5.59
N ILE A 139 -2.45 5.29 -4.53
CA ILE A 139 -2.69 4.26 -3.52
C ILE A 139 -3.98 3.54 -3.90
N LEU A 140 -3.87 2.25 -4.18
CA LEU A 140 -4.95 1.39 -4.66
C LEU A 140 -5.27 0.35 -3.59
N MET A 141 -6.53 0.29 -3.16
CA MET A 141 -6.98 -0.60 -2.10
C MET A 141 -8.22 -1.36 -2.56
N ASP A 142 -8.27 -2.65 -2.24
CA ASP A 142 -9.45 -3.47 -2.47
C ASP A 142 -10.52 -3.17 -1.40
N ASP A 143 -11.73 -2.78 -1.83
CA ASP A 143 -12.82 -2.44 -0.90
C ASP A 143 -13.60 -3.67 -0.39
N LEU A 144 -13.55 -4.81 -1.08
CA LEU A 144 -14.24 -6.05 -0.65
C LEU A 144 -13.30 -7.07 0.00
N ASN A 145 -12.21 -6.58 0.59
CA ASN A 145 -11.34 -7.29 1.51
C ASN A 145 -11.03 -8.75 1.09
N GLY A 146 -10.23 -8.91 0.03
CA GLY A 146 -9.63 -10.20 -0.30
C GLY A 146 -9.91 -10.73 -1.70
N CYS A 147 -10.16 -9.85 -2.69
CA CYS A 147 -10.34 -10.26 -4.08
C CYS A 147 -9.24 -9.75 -5.01
N LEU A 148 -8.52 -8.69 -4.61
CA LEU A 148 -7.36 -8.16 -5.33
C LEU A 148 -6.31 -7.70 -4.31
N LYS A 149 -5.02 -7.77 -4.68
CA LYS A 149 -3.92 -7.27 -3.85
C LYS A 149 -3.79 -5.76 -4.00
N SER A 150 -3.82 -5.06 -2.88
CA SER A 150 -3.61 -3.60 -2.81
C SER A 150 -2.21 -3.21 -3.26
N ASN A 151 -2.06 -1.99 -3.79
CA ASN A 151 -0.83 -1.56 -4.44
C ASN A 151 -0.56 -0.05 -4.30
N VAL A 152 0.70 0.34 -4.47
CA VAL A 152 1.15 1.74 -4.52
C VAL A 152 1.94 1.98 -5.80
N ILE A 153 1.38 2.77 -6.70
CA ILE A 153 1.95 3.06 -8.01
C ILE A 153 2.52 4.48 -8.01
N LYS A 154 3.74 4.65 -8.52
CA LYS A 154 4.31 5.98 -8.76
C LYS A 154 3.80 6.49 -10.12
N LEU A 155 3.29 7.71 -10.16
CA LEU A 155 2.83 8.40 -11.37
C LEU A 155 3.94 9.24 -12.00
#